data_AF-A0A4Q3E1X7-F1
#
_entry.id   AF-A0A4Q3E1X7-F1
#
_cell.length_a   1.000
_cell.length_b   1.000
_cell.length_c   1.000
_cell.angle_alpha   90.00
_cell.angle_beta   90.00
_cell.angle_gamma   90.00
#
_symmetry.space_group_name_H-M   'P 1'
#
loop_
_entity.id
_entity.type
_entity.pdbx_description
1 polymer ?
#
loop_
_entity_poly.entity_id
_entity_poly.type
_entity_poly.pdbx_seq_one_letter_code
_entity_poly.pdbx_strand_id
1 'polypeptide(L)' 'MAKQETSLKFLQNFLPKDTFEMVMPYFRQHNIYLTLTRERKSVLGDYRNPTRDYPYHQVSVNINLNPYSFLITLLHELAH' A
#
# COMPACT_ATOMS: atom_id res chain seq x y z
N MET A 1 14.92 -1.38 -11.74
CA MET A 1 14.82 -0.10 -11.01
C MET A 1 15.00 -0.40 -9.53
N ALA A 2 15.88 0.31 -8.84
CA ALA A 2 16.13 0.09 -7.42
C ALA A 2 14.88 0.43 -6.60
N LYS A 3 14.58 -0.38 -5.58
CA LYS A 3 13.54 -0.06 -4.59
C LYS A 3 14.01 1.15 -3.78
N GLN A 4 13.23 2.22 -3.77
CA GLN A 4 13.51 3.42 -2.96
C GLN A 4 12.57 3.42 -1.75
N GLU A 5 13.14 3.37 -0.56
CA GLU A 5 12.38 3.53 0.67
C GLU A 5 12.00 5.00 0.84
N THR A 6 10.72 5.25 1.13
CA THR A 6 10.16 6.59 1.28
C THR A 6 9.34 6.66 2.56
N SER A 7 9.25 7.85 3.16
CA SER A 7 8.40 8.08 4.32
C SER A 7 6.94 7.72 4.04
N LEU A 8 6.26 7.10 5.02
CA LEU A 8 4.83 6.79 4.95
C LEU A 8 3.97 8.03 4.67
N LYS A 9 4.42 9.24 5.04
CA LYS A 9 3.74 10.50 4.69
C LYS A 9 3.57 10.70 3.18
N PHE A 10 4.43 10.11 2.35
CA PHE A 10 4.32 10.19 0.90
C PHE A 10 3.05 9.51 0.37
N LEU A 11 2.48 8.57 1.13
CA LEU A 11 1.21 7.93 0.80
C LEU A 11 0.05 8.93 0.69
N GLN A 12 0.10 10.06 1.40
CA GLN A 12 -0.91 11.11 1.34
C GLN A 12 -1.16 11.63 -0.08
N ASN A 13 -0.16 11.57 -0.96
CA ASN A 13 -0.27 12.01 -2.35
C ASN A 13 -1.19 11.13 -3.22
N PHE A 14 -1.48 9.90 -2.77
CA PHE A 14 -2.30 8.92 -3.49
C PHE A 14 -3.68 8.72 -2.86
N LEU A 15 -3.93 9.34 -1.71
CA LEU A 15 -5.17 9.20 -0.97
C LEU A 15 -6.09 10.41 -1.21
N PRO A 16 -7.42 10.24 -1.04
CA PRO A 16 -8.32 11.37 -0.95
C PRO A 16 -7.92 12.31 0.18
N LYS A 17 -8.33 13.57 0.07
CA LYS A 17 -8.02 14.58 1.08
C LYS A 17 -8.57 14.14 2.45
N ASP A 18 -7.81 14.41 3.50
CA ASP A 18 -8.18 14.18 4.91
C ASP A 18 -8.41 12.71 5.31
N THR A 19 -8.04 11.73 4.47
CA THR A 19 -8.19 10.30 4.83
C THR A 19 -6.91 9.65 5.36
N PHE A 20 -5.75 10.29 5.19
CA PHE A 20 -4.45 9.71 5.57
C PHE A 20 -4.38 9.32 7.05
N GLU A 21 -4.88 10.18 7.94
CA GLU A 21 -4.88 9.93 9.38
C GLU A 21 -5.77 8.74 9.80
N MET A 22 -6.76 8.38 8.97
CA MET A 22 -7.60 7.20 9.19
C MET A 22 -6.90 5.90 8.79
N VAL A 23 -5.99 5.95 7.80
CA VAL A 23 -5.29 4.77 7.26
C VAL A 23 -3.97 4.51 7.98
N MET A 24 -3.27 5.56 8.39
CA MET A 24 -2.00 5.50 9.12
C MET A 24 -1.97 4.50 10.30
N PRO A 25 -3.02 4.35 11.14
CA PRO A 25 -3.00 3.43 12.27
C PRO A 25 -2.74 1.96 11.89
N TYR A 26 -3.20 1.51 10.72
CA TYR A 26 -3.02 0.12 10.27
C TYR A 26 -1.53 -0.23 10.07
N PHE A 27 -0.74 0.73 9.58
CA PHE A 27 0.71 0.57 9.40
C PHE A 27 1.49 0.61 10.73
N ARG A 28 0.91 1.19 11.79
CA ARG A 28 1.53 1.18 13.12
C ARG A 28 1.28 -0.11 13.88
N GLN A 29 0.14 -0.75 13.62
CA GLN A 29 -0.27 -1.99 14.29
C GLN A 29 0.39 -3.24 13.68
N HIS A 30 0.70 -3.20 12.38
CA HIS A 30 1.21 -4.35 11.64
C HIS A 30 2.55 -4.03 10.96
N ASN A 31 3.45 -5.02 10.92
CA ASN A 31 4.71 -4.90 10.17
C ASN A 31 4.45 -5.10 8.67
N ILE A 32 4.13 -4.00 7.98
CA ILE A 32 3.73 -3.99 6.57
C ILE A 32 4.80 -3.30 5.72
N TYR A 33 5.22 -3.98 4.66
CA TYR A 33 6.02 -3.44 3.58
C TYR A 33 5.12 -3.07 2.39
N LEU A 34 4.78 -1.78 2.26
CA LEU A 34 3.99 -1.27 1.15
C LEU A 34 4.88 -0.94 -0.05
N THR A 35 4.55 -1.50 -1.21
CA THR A 35 5.20 -1.21 -2.49
C THR A 35 4.25 -0.44 -3.40
N LEU A 36 4.63 0.78 -3.76
CA LEU A 36 3.92 1.56 -4.78
C LEU A 36 4.42 1.16 -6.16
N THR A 37 3.58 0.47 -6.94
CA THR A 37 3.96 -0.09 -8.23
C THR A 37 3.45 0.75 -9.39
N ARG A 38 4.14 0.67 -10.54
CA ARG A 38 3.58 1.15 -11.81
C ARG A 38 2.34 0.34 -12.19
N GLU A 39 1.60 0.84 -13.18
CA GLU A 39 0.41 0.19 -13.71
C GLU A 39 0.69 -1.28 -14.10
N ARG A 40 -0.10 -2.18 -13.53
CA ARG A 40 -0.22 -3.57 -13.95
C ARG A 40 -1.64 -3.78 -14.45
N LYS A 41 -1.80 -4.34 -15.64
CA LYS A 41 -3.13 -4.51 -16.28
C LYS A 41 -3.98 -5.62 -15.64
N SER A 42 -3.35 -6.66 -15.09
CA SER A 42 -4.05 -7.82 -14.54
C SER A 42 -4.50 -7.65 -13.09
N VAL A 43 -3.83 -6.77 -12.32
CA VAL A 43 -3.99 -6.67 -10.87
C VAL A 43 -3.78 -5.22 -10.43
N LEU A 44 -4.70 -4.69 -9.62
CA LEU A 44 -4.65 -3.32 -9.10
C LEU A 44 -3.86 -3.21 -7.79
N GLY A 45 -3.95 -4.23 -6.95
CA GLY A 45 -3.19 -4.41 -5.72
C GLY A 45 -3.01 -5.90 -5.39
N ASP A 46 -2.03 -6.23 -4.57
CA ASP A 46 -1.72 -7.62 -4.20
C ASP A 46 -1.16 -7.66 -2.77
N TYR A 47 -1.70 -8.57 -1.96
CA TYR A 47 -1.24 -8.89 -0.62
C TYR A 47 -0.52 -10.24 -0.58
N ARG A 48 0.54 -10.33 0.23
CA ARG A 48 1.22 -11.59 0.53
C ARG A 48 1.55 -11.70 2.02
N ASN A 49 1.24 -12.86 2.58
CA ASN A 49 1.53 -13.17 3.98
C ASN A 49 3.04 -13.22 4.27
N PRO A 50 3.45 -13.02 5.53
CA PRO A 50 4.84 -13.19 5.95
C PRO A 50 5.35 -14.61 5.68
N THR A 51 6.62 -14.71 5.32
CA THR A 51 7.34 -15.99 5.15
C THR A 51 8.63 -15.98 5.99
N ARG A 52 9.37 -17.09 6.02
CA ARG A 52 10.66 -17.15 6.74
C ARG A 52 11.68 -16.14 6.21
N ASP A 53 11.73 -15.95 4.90
CA ASP A 53 12.68 -15.02 4.26
C ASP A 53 12.20 -13.56 4.33
N TYR A 54 10.88 -13.35 4.43
CA TYR A 54 10.23 -12.04 4.50
C TYR A 54 9.27 -11.99 5.70
N PRO A 55 9.76 -11.70 6.92
CA PRO A 55 8.97 -11.74 8.15
C PRO A 55 8.07 -10.49 8.32
N TYR A 56 7.43 -10.04 7.25
CA TYR A 56 6.53 -8.89 7.20
C TYR A 56 5.46 -9.10 6.14
N HIS A 57 4.30 -8.47 6.33
CA HIS A 57 3.23 -8.46 5.34
C HIS A 57 3.67 -7.63 4.14
N GLN A 58 3.41 -8.11 2.94
CA GLN A 58 3.74 -7.38 1.72
C GLN A 58 2.45 -6.93 1.05
N VAL A 59 2.33 -5.62 0.82
CA VAL A 59 1.20 -5.02 0.11
C VAL A 59 1.75 -4.28 -1.09
N SER A 60 1.10 -4.40 -2.24
CA SER A 60 1.41 -3.58 -3.42
C SER A 60 0.16 -2.93 -3.99
N VAL A 61 0.27 -1.70 -4.47
CA VAL A 61 -0.83 -0.95 -5.09
C VAL A 61 -0.32 -0.14 -6.28
N ASN A 62 -1.08 -0.12 -7.38
CA ASN A 62 -0.75 0.65 -8.57
C ASN A 62 -0.92 2.16 -8.34
N ILE A 63 0.09 2.96 -8.68
CA ILE A 63 0.10 4.42 -8.44
C ILE A 63 -0.72 5.24 -9.42
N ASN A 64 -1.13 4.66 -10.55
CA ASN A 64 -1.90 5.35 -11.59
C ASN A 64 -3.40 5.36 -11.32
N LEU A 65 -3.85 4.75 -10.22
CA LEU A 65 -5.23 4.79 -9.78
C LEU A 65 -5.61 6.22 -9.35
N ASN A 66 -6.86 6.60 -9.58
CA ASN A 66 -7.38 7.81 -8.95
C ASN A 66 -7.42 7.62 -7.41
N PRO A 67 -7.44 8.70 -6.61
CA PRO A 67 -7.27 8.59 -5.17
C PRO A 67 -8.30 7.68 -4.47
N TYR A 68 -9.55 7.66 -4.94
CA TYR A 68 -10.59 6.83 -4.34
C TYR A 68 -10.39 5.35 -4.65
N SER A 69 -10.10 5.02 -5.92
CA SER A 69 -9.76 3.64 -6.30
C SER A 69 -8.50 3.17 -5.59
N PHE A 70 -7.47 4.02 -5.48
CA PHE A 70 -6.27 3.71 -4.72
C PHE A 70 -6.59 3.38 -3.26
N LEU A 71 -7.37 4.23 -2.59
CA LEU A 71 -7.76 4.01 -1.19
C LEU A 71 -8.54 2.69 -1.02
N ILE A 72 -9.52 2.42 -1.88
CA ILE A 72 -10.34 1.19 -1.80
C ILE A 72 -9.46 -0.05 -2.01
N THR A 73 -8.60 -0.04 -3.03
CA THR A 73 -7.67 -1.15 -3.29
C THR A 73 -6.71 -1.33 -2.12
N LEU A 74 -6.12 -0.26 -1.59
CA LEU A 74 -5.23 -0.34 -0.43
C LEU A 74 -5.95 -0.96 0.78
N LEU A 75 -7.16 -0.50 1.11
CA LEU A 75 -7.92 -1.05 2.23
C LEU A 75 -8.30 -2.51 2.01
N HIS A 76 -8.60 -2.91 0.78
CA HIS A 76 -8.83 -4.32 0.44
C HIS A 76 -7.59 -5.17 0.74
N GLU A 77 -6.41 -4.74 0.29
CA GLU A 77 -5.17 -5.49 0.54
C GLU A 77 -4.76 -5.48 2.01
N LEU A 78 -5.02 -4.38 2.74
CA LEU A 78 -4.77 -4.30 4.19
C LEU A 78 -5.70 -5.18 5.02
N ALA A 79 -6.86 -5.56 4.48
CA ALA A 79 -7.84 -6.39 5.18
C ALA A 79 -7.52 -7.89 5.14
N HIS A 80 -6.66 -8.33 4.20
CA HIS A 80 -6.10 -9.68 4.15
C HIS A 80 -4.96 -9.88 5.17
#